data_AF-A0A0M8JQD0-F1
#
_entry.id   AF-A0A0M8JQD0-F1
#
_cell.length_a   1.000
_cell.length_b   1.000
_cell.length_c   1.000
_cell.angle_alpha   90.00
_cell.angle_beta   90.00
_cell.angle_gamma   90.00
#
_symmetry.space_group_name_H-M   'P 1'
#
loop_
_entity.id
_entity.type
_entity.pdbx_description
1 polymer ?
#
loop_
_entity_poly.entity_id
_entity_poly.type
_entity_poly.pdbx_seq_one_letter_code
_entity_poly.pdbx_strand_id
1 'polypeptide(L)'
;MSESIGKLFMERTAPQHLEPSRQSQGVPQPALELPYPPQAALIDLPSPDSLHIPALDLRLAIEQRRTLRHYQDTPLTLDELSYLLWATQGVQNVTNRPVTFRTVPSAGARHAFETFLLLNRVADVAPGLYRYIALEHALLPVNSDPALVDTLVHACWDQEQVRRSAATFFWAAVLERMYWRYGERGYRYLLLDAGHVCQNLYLAAESVACGVCAIAAYHDDLLNPALGLDGQEQFTVYAASLGKR
;
A
#
# COMPACT_ATOMS: atom_id res chain seq x y z
N MET A 1 -20.79 12.93 29.49
CA MET A 1 -19.73 12.26 28.72
C MET A 1 -19.63 12.99 27.39
N SER A 2 -18.49 13.60 27.07
CA SER A 2 -18.29 14.18 25.74
C SER A 2 -18.46 13.07 24.69
N GLU A 3 -19.10 13.37 23.57
CA GLU A 3 -19.11 12.44 22.44
C GLU A 3 -17.67 12.13 22.02
N SER A 4 -17.37 10.84 21.82
CA SER A 4 -16.05 10.45 21.34
C SER A 4 -15.87 10.91 19.89
N ILE A 5 -14.64 11.26 19.51
CA ILE A 5 -14.31 11.71 18.15
C ILE A 5 -14.79 10.72 17.08
N GLY A 6 -14.74 9.42 17.36
CA GLY A 6 -15.24 8.38 16.45
C GLY A 6 -16.75 8.43 16.24
N LYS A 7 -17.56 8.71 17.27
CA LYS A 7 -19.02 8.86 17.12
C LYS A 7 -19.35 10.11 16.31
N LEU A 8 -18.69 11.22 16.63
CA LEU A 8 -18.87 12.48 15.90
C LEU A 8 -18.48 12.32 14.43
N PHE A 9 -17.36 11.66 14.13
CA PHE A 9 -16.96 11.34 12.75
C PHE A 9 -18.03 10.52 12.03
N MET A 10 -18.58 9.49 12.68
CA MET A 10 -19.60 8.63 12.10
C MET A 10 -20.94 9.34 11.86
N GLU A 11 -21.29 10.32 12.68
CA GLU A 11 -22.46 11.16 12.45
C GLU A 11 -22.19 12.19 11.35
N ARG A 12 -21.14 13.00 11.50
CA ARG A 12 -20.83 14.15 10.64
C ARG A 12 -20.44 13.79 9.21
N THR A 13 -20.04 12.54 8.96
CA THR A 13 -19.77 12.06 7.60
C THR A 13 -20.94 11.30 6.97
N ALA A 14 -22.14 11.32 7.55
CA ALA A 14 -23.36 10.79 6.92
C ALA A 14 -23.81 11.68 5.74
N PRO A 15 -24.44 11.12 4.68
CA PRO A 15 -24.72 11.85 3.44
C PRO A 15 -25.43 13.20 3.60
N GLN A 16 -26.35 13.32 4.56
CA GLN A 16 -27.09 14.56 4.82
C GLN A 16 -26.26 15.69 5.45
N HIS A 17 -25.06 15.38 5.94
CA HIS A 17 -24.13 16.35 6.55
C HIS A 17 -22.96 16.71 5.64
N LEU A 18 -22.91 16.15 4.43
CA LEU A 18 -21.81 16.40 3.50
C LEU A 18 -22.04 17.67 2.71
N GLU A 19 -21.00 18.49 2.65
CA GLU A 19 -20.91 19.62 1.72
C GLU A 19 -20.70 19.13 0.27
N PRO A 20 -20.99 19.96 -0.75
CA PRO A 20 -20.65 19.65 -2.13
C PRO A 20 -19.17 19.28 -2.27
N SER A 21 -18.88 18.18 -2.97
CA SER A 21 -17.50 17.73 -3.15
C SER A 21 -16.73 18.65 -4.09
N ARG A 22 -15.39 18.66 -3.98
CA ARG A 22 -14.53 19.39 -4.91
C ARG A 22 -14.80 18.99 -6.37
N GLN A 23 -15.11 17.71 -6.61
CA GLN A 23 -15.57 17.20 -7.89
C GLN A 23 -16.85 17.91 -8.38
N SER A 24 -17.91 17.99 -7.55
CA SER A 24 -19.17 18.62 -7.99
C SER A 24 -19.05 20.13 -8.15
N GLN A 25 -18.03 20.73 -7.53
CA GLN A 25 -17.65 22.13 -7.69
C GLN A 25 -16.73 22.39 -8.91
N GLY A 26 -16.35 21.36 -9.66
CA GLY A 26 -15.53 21.50 -10.87
C GLY A 26 -14.03 21.71 -10.62
N VAL A 27 -13.54 21.46 -9.40
CA VAL A 27 -12.10 21.48 -9.10
C VAL A 27 -11.41 20.40 -9.93
N PRO A 28 -10.24 20.67 -10.55
CA PRO A 28 -9.48 19.67 -11.28
C PRO A 28 -9.21 18.43 -10.46
N GLN A 29 -9.21 17.27 -11.11
CA GLN A 29 -8.91 16.03 -10.43
C GLN A 29 -7.43 15.99 -10.01
N PRO A 30 -7.10 15.52 -8.80
CA PRO A 30 -5.71 15.30 -8.40
C PRO A 30 -5.02 14.24 -9.26
N ALA A 31 -3.69 14.28 -9.25
CA ALA A 31 -2.83 13.33 -9.95
C ALA A 31 -3.06 11.89 -9.47
N LEU A 32 -2.94 10.94 -10.40
CA LEU A 32 -3.13 9.50 -10.17
C LEU A 32 -2.01 8.86 -9.34
N GLU A 33 -0.85 9.53 -9.28
CA GLU A 33 0.34 9.10 -8.57
C GLU A 33 1.12 10.33 -8.07
N LEU A 34 1.86 10.20 -6.96
CA LEU A 34 2.70 11.29 -6.45
C LEU A 34 3.90 11.47 -7.38
N PRO A 35 4.29 12.73 -7.68
CA PRO A 35 5.42 12.99 -8.55
C PRO A 35 6.72 12.44 -7.96
N TYR A 36 7.68 12.14 -8.82
CA TYR A 36 9.06 11.83 -8.48
C TYR A 36 10.00 12.56 -9.45
N PRO A 37 11.29 12.70 -9.11
CA PRO A 37 12.24 13.36 -10.00
C PRO A 37 12.27 12.67 -11.38
N PRO A 38 12.10 13.40 -12.51
CA PRO A 38 12.05 12.79 -13.85
C PRO A 38 13.31 12.03 -14.25
N GLN A 39 14.44 12.29 -13.58
CA GLN A 39 15.73 11.66 -13.82
C GLN A 39 16.05 10.59 -12.76
N ALA A 40 15.09 10.22 -11.92
CA ALA A 40 15.29 9.17 -10.93
C ALA A 40 15.57 7.84 -11.63
N ALA A 41 16.59 7.12 -11.14
CA ALA A 41 16.89 5.78 -11.62
C ALA A 41 15.85 4.81 -11.05
N LEU A 42 14.88 4.42 -11.88
CA LEU A 42 13.90 3.39 -11.55
C LEU A 42 14.50 1.99 -11.74
N ILE A 43 14.03 1.03 -10.96
CA ILE A 43 14.27 -0.39 -11.16
C ILE A 43 13.00 -0.97 -11.79
N ASP A 44 13.08 -1.32 -13.07
CA ASP A 44 11.95 -1.92 -13.78
C ASP A 44 11.58 -3.27 -13.17
N LEU A 45 10.29 -3.48 -12.94
CA LEU A 45 9.78 -4.77 -12.50
C LEU A 45 9.42 -5.64 -13.72
N PRO A 46 9.66 -6.97 -13.66
CA PRO A 46 9.22 -7.87 -14.72
C PRO A 46 7.72 -7.75 -14.96
N SER A 47 7.32 -7.60 -16.23
CA SER A 47 5.91 -7.37 -16.60
C SER A 47 5.00 -8.50 -16.08
N PRO A 48 3.83 -8.19 -15.49
CA PRO A 48 2.88 -9.19 -14.99
C PRO A 48 2.49 -10.25 -16.02
N ASP A 49 2.43 -9.88 -17.31
CA ASP A 49 2.06 -10.78 -18.40
C ASP A 49 3.16 -11.80 -18.74
N SER A 50 4.39 -11.57 -18.27
CA SER A 50 5.55 -12.45 -18.49
C SER A 50 5.92 -13.31 -17.28
N LEU A 51 5.25 -13.11 -16.14
CA LEU A 51 5.55 -13.79 -14.89
C LEU A 51 5.08 -15.25 -14.93
N HIS A 52 5.94 -16.15 -14.44
CA HIS A 52 5.63 -17.58 -14.31
C HIS A 52 5.29 -17.91 -12.85
N ILE A 53 4.17 -17.36 -12.35
CA ILE A 53 3.67 -17.64 -11.00
C ILE A 53 2.74 -18.85 -11.05
N PRO A 54 2.90 -19.86 -10.16
CA PRO A 54 1.97 -20.98 -10.08
C PRO A 54 0.54 -20.49 -9.86
N ALA A 55 -0.39 -20.97 -10.70
CA ALA A 55 -1.80 -20.71 -10.48
C ALA A 55 -2.26 -21.37 -9.17
N LEU A 56 -3.08 -20.65 -8.40
CA LEU A 56 -3.70 -21.15 -7.18
C LEU A 56 -5.20 -20.97 -7.26
N ASP A 57 -5.94 -22.02 -6.89
CA ASP A 57 -7.39 -21.94 -6.76
C ASP A 57 -7.77 -20.93 -5.67
N LEU A 58 -8.71 -20.02 -5.97
CA LEU A 58 -9.08 -18.95 -5.05
C LEU A 58 -9.65 -19.48 -3.74
N ARG A 59 -10.47 -20.54 -3.79
CA ARG A 59 -11.02 -21.15 -2.58
C ARG A 59 -9.90 -21.72 -1.74
N LEU A 60 -8.95 -22.41 -2.38
CA LEU A 60 -7.78 -22.95 -1.70
C LEU A 60 -6.95 -21.83 -1.04
N ALA A 61 -6.71 -20.71 -1.72
CA ALA A 61 -6.03 -19.55 -1.16
C ALA A 61 -6.75 -19.01 0.09
N ILE A 62 -8.07 -18.87 0.05
CA ILE A 62 -8.89 -18.40 1.19
C ILE A 62 -8.80 -19.38 2.37
N GLU A 63 -8.90 -20.69 2.11
CA GLU A 63 -8.87 -21.73 3.12
C GLU A 63 -7.48 -21.89 3.76
N GLN A 64 -6.41 -21.74 2.98
CA GLN A 64 -5.02 -21.90 3.42
C GLN A 64 -4.45 -20.66 4.08
N ARG A 65 -4.91 -19.45 3.71
CA ARG A 65 -4.31 -18.21 4.17
C ARG A 65 -4.30 -18.09 5.69
N ARG A 66 -3.11 -17.85 6.24
CA ARG A 66 -2.87 -17.62 7.68
C ARG A 66 -1.98 -16.41 7.86
N THR A 67 -2.12 -15.77 9.02
CA THR A 67 -1.20 -14.71 9.44
C THR A 67 0.08 -15.35 9.96
N LEU A 68 1.21 -15.06 9.32
CA LEU A 68 2.53 -15.54 9.73
C LEU A 68 3.42 -14.36 10.12
N ARG A 69 4.14 -14.51 11.23
CA ARG A 69 5.07 -13.52 11.79
C ARG A 69 6.53 -14.02 11.85
N HIS A 70 6.75 -15.27 11.45
CA HIS A 70 8.08 -15.86 11.33
C HIS A 70 8.25 -16.25 9.87
N TYR A 71 9.39 -15.86 9.31
CA TYR A 71 9.71 -16.04 7.90
C TYR A 71 11.07 -16.72 7.77
N GLN A 72 11.27 -17.45 6.68
CA GLN A 72 12.58 -17.96 6.30
C GLN A 72 13.48 -16.82 5.82
N ASP A 73 14.79 -17.08 5.86
CA ASP A 73 15.80 -16.13 5.36
C ASP A 73 15.88 -16.12 3.83
N THR A 74 15.21 -17.06 3.15
CA THR A 74 15.08 -17.13 1.69
C THR A 74 14.58 -15.80 1.13
N PRO A 75 15.30 -15.17 0.18
CA PRO A 75 14.88 -13.93 -0.44
C PRO A 75 13.67 -14.14 -1.35
N LEU A 76 12.91 -13.07 -1.59
CA LEU A 76 11.97 -13.05 -2.72
C LEU A 76 12.75 -12.94 -4.03
N THR A 77 12.24 -13.55 -5.10
CA THR A 77 12.69 -13.18 -6.45
C THR A 77 12.07 -11.85 -6.88
N LEU A 78 12.64 -11.20 -7.91
CA LEU A 78 12.06 -9.99 -8.46
C LEU A 78 10.68 -10.26 -9.10
N ASP A 79 10.50 -11.44 -9.72
CA ASP A 79 9.21 -11.91 -10.25
C ASP A 79 8.14 -12.03 -9.16
N GLU A 80 8.49 -12.59 -8.00
CA GLU A 80 7.58 -12.72 -6.86
C GLU A 80 7.19 -11.35 -6.31
N LEU A 81 8.15 -10.43 -6.16
CA LEU A 81 7.86 -9.06 -5.73
C LEU A 81 6.98 -8.32 -6.74
N SER A 82 7.30 -8.41 -8.03
CA SER A 82 6.50 -7.83 -9.12
C SER A 82 5.06 -8.31 -9.07
N TYR A 83 4.86 -9.63 -8.97
CA TYR A 83 3.54 -10.24 -8.85
C TYR A 83 2.74 -9.69 -7.66
N LEU A 84 3.36 -9.58 -6.49
CA LEU A 84 2.69 -9.09 -5.27
C LEU A 84 2.33 -7.60 -5.39
N LEU A 85 3.17 -6.79 -6.03
CA LEU A 85 2.88 -5.37 -6.28
C LEU A 85 1.78 -5.19 -7.32
N TRP A 86 1.80 -5.97 -8.38
CA TRP A 86 0.72 -6.01 -9.35
C TRP A 86 -0.60 -6.45 -8.70
N ALA A 87 -0.59 -7.50 -7.88
CA ALA A 87 -1.79 -7.98 -7.20
C ALA A 87 -2.38 -6.93 -6.24
N THR A 88 -1.56 -6.07 -5.63
CA THR A 88 -2.03 -5.11 -4.64
C THR A 88 -2.34 -3.72 -5.20
N GLN A 89 -1.63 -3.27 -6.24
CA GLN A 89 -1.74 -1.91 -6.78
C GLN A 89 -1.54 -1.83 -8.31
N GLY A 90 -1.45 -2.96 -9.02
CA GLY A 90 -1.21 -3.00 -10.46
C GLY A 90 -2.26 -2.26 -11.27
N VAL A 91 -1.81 -1.42 -12.21
CA VAL A 91 -2.66 -0.67 -13.14
C VAL A 91 -2.97 -1.54 -14.34
N GLN A 92 -4.27 -1.82 -14.56
CA GLN A 92 -4.75 -2.62 -15.68
C GLN A 92 -5.05 -1.77 -16.91
N ASN A 93 -5.54 -0.55 -16.70
CA ASN A 93 -5.87 0.39 -17.77
C ASN A 93 -5.93 1.81 -17.21
N VAL A 94 -5.52 2.80 -18.01
CA VAL A 94 -5.71 4.23 -17.75
C VAL A 94 -6.72 4.76 -18.76
N THR A 95 -7.88 5.20 -18.29
CA THR A 95 -8.94 5.67 -19.20
C THR A 95 -8.71 7.11 -19.67
N ASN A 96 -9.42 7.53 -20.73
CA ASN A 96 -9.38 8.89 -21.26
C ASN A 96 -9.85 9.97 -20.26
N ARG A 97 -10.61 9.57 -19.23
CA ARG A 97 -10.80 10.36 -18.01
C ARG A 97 -9.74 9.84 -17.05
N PRO A 98 -8.87 10.66 -16.44
CA PRO A 98 -7.70 10.18 -15.70
C PRO A 98 -8.13 9.28 -14.53
N VAL A 99 -8.30 7.99 -14.79
CA VAL A 99 -8.83 6.99 -13.88
C VAL A 99 -8.07 5.74 -14.22
N THR A 100 -7.47 5.12 -13.22
CA THR A 100 -6.87 3.80 -13.35
C THR A 100 -7.90 2.75 -12.97
N PHE A 101 -8.03 1.69 -13.76
CA PHE A 101 -8.54 0.42 -13.25
C PHE A 101 -7.37 -0.35 -12.66
N ARG A 102 -7.55 -0.92 -11.47
CA ARG A 102 -6.52 -1.69 -10.77
C ARG A 102 -7.05 -3.06 -10.35
N THR A 103 -6.14 -3.94 -9.99
CA THR A 103 -6.40 -5.30 -9.47
C THR A 103 -7.19 -5.31 -8.16
N VAL A 104 -7.31 -4.17 -7.49
CA VAL A 104 -8.08 -3.96 -6.26
C VAL A 104 -9.18 -2.92 -6.48
N PRO A 105 -10.38 -3.12 -5.93
CA PRO A 105 -11.42 -2.10 -6.00
C PRO A 105 -11.06 -0.89 -5.12
N SER A 106 -11.50 0.28 -5.57
CA SER A 106 -11.40 1.53 -4.80
C SER A 106 -12.69 2.33 -4.95
N ALA A 107 -13.12 2.99 -3.88
CA ALA A 107 -14.29 3.87 -3.94
C ALA A 107 -14.13 4.89 -5.07
N GLY A 108 -15.03 4.81 -6.06
CA GLY A 108 -15.02 5.71 -7.21
C GLY A 108 -13.77 5.60 -8.08
N ALA A 109 -13.05 4.47 -8.03
CA ALA A 109 -11.77 4.27 -8.70
C ALA A 109 -10.79 5.42 -8.42
N ARG A 110 -10.66 5.81 -7.14
CA ARG A 110 -9.76 6.89 -6.72
C ARG A 110 -8.34 6.42 -6.46
N HIS A 111 -8.16 5.15 -6.07
CA HIS A 111 -6.87 4.50 -5.84
C HIS A 111 -5.93 5.43 -5.06
N ALA A 112 -6.38 5.81 -3.86
CA ALA A 112 -5.74 6.85 -3.08
C ALA A 112 -4.41 6.43 -2.42
N PHE A 113 -3.92 5.22 -2.69
CA PHE A 113 -2.73 4.68 -2.03
C PHE A 113 -1.48 4.79 -2.90
N GLU A 114 -0.39 5.21 -2.26
CA GLU A 114 0.98 4.95 -2.66
C GLU A 114 1.49 3.75 -1.85
N THR A 115 2.28 2.87 -2.48
CA THR A 115 2.89 1.75 -1.78
C THR A 115 4.36 2.03 -1.54
N PHE A 116 4.73 2.19 -0.29
CA PHE A 116 6.12 2.19 0.15
C PHE A 116 6.51 0.77 0.60
N LEU A 117 7.78 0.42 0.43
CA LEU A 117 8.31 -0.91 0.66
C LEU A 117 9.61 -0.80 1.43
N LEU A 118 9.65 -1.35 2.64
CA LEU A 118 10.93 -1.73 3.22
C LEU A 118 11.32 -3.09 2.62
N LEU A 119 12.34 -3.11 1.78
CA LEU A 119 12.91 -4.34 1.22
C LEU A 119 14.12 -4.72 2.06
N ASN A 120 14.03 -5.86 2.75
CA ASN A 120 15.15 -6.40 3.51
C ASN A 120 15.90 -7.48 2.72
N ARG A 121 15.16 -8.31 1.97
CA ARG A 121 15.71 -9.47 1.25
C ARG A 121 14.94 -9.75 -0.04
N VAL A 122 15.40 -9.16 -1.14
CA VAL A 122 14.90 -9.41 -2.49
C VAL A 122 16.09 -9.62 -3.40
N ALA A 123 16.06 -10.65 -4.25
CA ALA A 123 17.14 -10.92 -5.19
C ALA A 123 17.37 -9.72 -6.12
N ASP A 124 18.64 -9.38 -6.36
CA ASP A 124 19.08 -8.32 -7.28
C ASP A 124 18.59 -6.90 -6.93
N VAL A 125 18.01 -6.70 -5.74
CA VAL A 125 17.61 -5.38 -5.23
C VAL A 125 18.28 -5.16 -3.88
N ALA A 126 18.98 -4.03 -3.74
CA ALA A 126 19.63 -3.67 -2.48
C ALA A 126 18.59 -3.47 -1.36
N PRO A 127 18.92 -3.78 -0.10
CA PRO A 127 18.04 -3.45 1.02
C PRO A 127 17.83 -1.94 1.14
N GLY A 128 16.61 -1.53 1.49
CA GLY A 128 16.26 -0.12 1.64
C GLY A 128 14.76 0.15 1.58
N LEU A 129 14.40 1.42 1.64
CA LEU A 129 13.07 1.92 1.42
C LEU A 129 12.87 2.28 -0.05
N TYR A 130 11.79 1.77 -0.63
CA TYR A 130 11.39 2.01 -2.00
C TYR A 130 9.95 2.50 -2.06
N ARG A 131 9.57 3.17 -3.14
CA ARG A 131 8.19 3.43 -3.52
C ARG A 131 7.88 2.68 -4.79
N TYR A 132 6.75 1.99 -4.82
CA TYR A 132 6.24 1.37 -6.03
C TYR A 132 5.57 2.44 -6.89
N ILE A 133 6.13 2.62 -8.08
CA ILE A 133 5.63 3.49 -9.13
C ILE A 133 4.70 2.64 -9.99
N ALA A 134 3.40 2.74 -9.73
CA ALA A 134 2.37 1.84 -10.23
C ALA A 134 2.03 2.08 -11.70
N LEU A 135 2.16 3.32 -12.19
CA LEU A 135 1.92 3.65 -13.60
C LEU A 135 3.03 3.09 -14.50
N GLU A 136 4.28 3.18 -14.06
CA GLU A 136 5.46 2.66 -14.77
C GLU A 136 5.78 1.21 -14.43
N HIS A 137 5.12 0.62 -13.43
CA HIS A 137 5.42 -0.70 -12.89
C HIS A 137 6.91 -0.87 -12.54
N ALA A 138 7.40 0.00 -11.66
CA ALA A 138 8.81 0.06 -11.28
C ALA A 138 9.00 0.39 -9.80
N LEU A 139 10.21 0.19 -9.27
CA LEU A 139 10.60 0.63 -7.95
C LEU A 139 11.43 1.90 -8.04
N LEU A 140 11.06 2.89 -7.24
CA LEU A 140 11.85 4.09 -6.98
C LEU A 140 12.60 3.91 -5.65
N PRO A 141 13.95 3.94 -5.63
CA PRO A 141 14.70 4.01 -4.38
C PRO A 141 14.39 5.33 -3.65
N VAL A 142 13.99 5.25 -2.38
CA VAL A 142 13.65 6.41 -1.55
C VAL A 142 14.74 6.69 -0.53
N ASN A 143 15.21 5.66 0.17
CA ASN A 143 16.26 5.78 1.17
C ASN A 143 17.00 4.44 1.34
N SER A 144 18.33 4.47 1.24
CA SER A 144 19.21 3.30 1.36
C SER A 144 20.03 3.27 2.65
N ASP A 145 19.77 4.19 3.60
CA ASP A 145 20.42 4.20 4.91
C ASP A 145 20.03 2.93 5.70
N PRO A 146 21.00 2.06 6.06
CA PRO A 146 20.72 0.86 6.86
C PRO A 146 20.06 1.15 8.21
N ALA A 147 20.29 2.34 8.80
CA ALA A 147 19.68 2.75 10.06
C ALA A 147 18.17 2.97 9.97
N LEU A 148 17.63 3.15 8.75
CA LEU A 148 16.19 3.31 8.53
C LEU A 148 15.41 2.07 8.95
N VAL A 149 15.98 0.87 8.80
CA VAL A 149 15.34 -0.39 9.21
C VAL A 149 14.98 -0.34 10.70
N ASP A 150 15.92 0.10 11.55
CA ASP A 150 15.69 0.22 12.99
C ASP A 150 14.60 1.24 13.30
N THR A 151 14.58 2.36 12.57
CA THR A 151 13.55 3.40 12.70
C THR A 151 12.17 2.87 12.35
N LEU A 152 12.03 2.14 11.23
CA LEU A 152 10.75 1.59 10.79
C LEU A 152 10.26 0.45 11.70
N VAL A 153 11.16 -0.40 12.18
CA VAL A 153 10.83 -1.45 13.15
C VAL A 153 10.31 -0.83 14.45
N HIS A 154 11.00 0.20 14.96
CA HIS A 154 10.57 0.92 16.15
C HIS A 154 9.24 1.63 15.95
N ALA A 155 9.05 2.29 14.81
CA ALA A 155 7.77 2.89 14.43
C ALA A 155 6.64 1.86 14.39
N CYS A 156 6.92 0.59 14.08
CA CYS A 156 5.99 -0.52 14.17
C CYS A 156 5.97 -1.21 15.56
N TRP A 157 6.22 -0.51 16.67
CA TRP A 157 6.21 -1.08 18.02
C TRP A 157 7.18 -2.24 18.23
N ASP A 158 8.38 -2.15 17.65
CA ASP A 158 9.44 -3.16 17.77
C ASP A 158 8.98 -4.57 17.35
N GLN A 159 8.00 -4.62 16.44
CA GLN A 159 7.48 -5.86 15.88
C GLN A 159 8.54 -6.53 15.00
N GLU A 160 9.26 -7.50 15.58
CA GLU A 160 10.41 -8.17 14.97
C GLU A 160 10.14 -8.78 13.58
N GLN A 161 8.88 -9.14 13.28
CA GLN A 161 8.52 -9.63 11.95
C GLN A 161 8.76 -8.60 10.84
N VAL A 162 8.77 -7.29 11.14
CA VAL A 162 9.10 -6.23 10.17
C VAL A 162 10.57 -6.37 9.75
N ARG A 163 11.48 -6.50 10.72
CA ARG A 163 12.92 -6.71 10.48
C ARG A 163 13.20 -8.01 9.73
N ARG A 164 12.50 -9.07 10.12
CA ARG A 164 12.71 -10.42 9.57
C ARG A 164 11.96 -10.68 8.28
N SER A 165 11.04 -9.81 7.88
CA SER A 165 10.34 -9.91 6.59
C SER A 165 11.32 -9.85 5.42
N ALA A 166 10.94 -10.42 4.28
CA ALA A 166 11.64 -10.15 3.03
C ALA A 166 11.28 -8.75 2.51
N ALA A 167 9.99 -8.39 2.62
CA ALA A 167 9.46 -7.08 2.33
C ALA A 167 8.38 -6.67 3.35
N THR A 168 8.30 -5.40 3.70
CA THR A 168 7.16 -4.82 4.42
C THR A 168 6.52 -3.73 3.57
N PHE A 169 5.23 -3.89 3.31
CA PHE A 169 4.40 -2.97 2.56
C PHE A 169 3.82 -1.92 3.51
N PHE A 170 3.88 -0.65 3.12
CA PHE A 170 3.21 0.46 3.79
C PHE A 170 2.31 1.15 2.78
N TRP A 171 1.01 1.16 3.03
CA TRP A 171 0.02 1.80 2.17
C TRP A 171 -0.29 3.19 2.72
N ALA A 172 0.27 4.19 2.06
CA ALA A 172 0.13 5.59 2.38
C ALA A 172 -0.99 6.22 1.57
N ALA A 173 -2.00 6.76 2.23
CA ALA A 173 -3.08 7.48 1.57
C ALA A 173 -2.59 8.87 1.15
N VAL A 174 -2.91 9.26 -0.07
CA VAL A 174 -2.92 10.65 -0.55
C VAL A 174 -4.36 11.12 -0.43
N LEU A 175 -4.66 11.79 0.69
CA LEU A 175 -6.02 12.12 1.13
C LEU A 175 -6.81 12.82 0.02
N GLU A 176 -6.18 13.78 -0.66
CA GLU A 176 -6.82 14.59 -1.69
C GLU A 176 -7.50 13.74 -2.79
N ARG A 177 -6.95 12.58 -3.16
CA ARG A 177 -7.53 11.69 -4.19
C ARG A 177 -8.93 11.21 -3.80
N MET A 178 -9.14 10.93 -2.52
CA MET A 178 -10.43 10.49 -2.00
C MET A 178 -11.31 11.66 -1.60
N TYR A 179 -10.73 12.66 -0.92
CA TYR A 179 -11.42 13.86 -0.46
C TYR A 179 -12.00 14.67 -1.61
N TRP A 180 -11.31 14.73 -2.75
CA TRP A 180 -11.79 15.43 -3.94
C TRP A 180 -13.20 14.97 -4.37
N ARG A 181 -13.48 13.67 -4.26
CA ARG A 181 -14.77 13.09 -4.64
C ARG A 181 -15.77 13.00 -3.47
N TYR A 182 -15.29 12.72 -2.26
CA TYR A 182 -16.13 12.30 -1.14
C TYR A 182 -16.07 13.20 0.10
N GLY A 183 -15.27 14.27 0.07
CA GLY A 183 -15.02 15.13 1.23
C GLY A 183 -14.57 14.33 2.44
N GLU A 184 -15.05 14.73 3.62
CA GLU A 184 -14.77 14.08 4.91
C GLU A 184 -15.15 12.60 4.95
N ARG A 185 -16.17 12.19 4.19
CA ARG A 185 -16.54 10.77 4.10
C ARG A 185 -15.46 9.92 3.43
N GLY A 186 -14.56 10.55 2.67
CA GLY A 186 -13.42 9.91 2.03
C GLY A 186 -12.56 9.09 2.98
N TYR A 187 -12.39 9.53 4.23
CA TYR A 187 -11.65 8.77 5.25
C TYR A 187 -12.22 7.37 5.49
N ARG A 188 -13.54 7.19 5.46
CA ARG A 188 -14.15 5.85 5.59
C ARG A 188 -13.73 4.94 4.45
N TYR A 189 -13.65 5.49 3.24
CA TYR A 189 -13.32 4.75 2.05
C TYR A 189 -11.84 4.39 1.98
N LEU A 190 -10.95 5.24 2.51
CA LEU A 190 -9.54 4.87 2.68
C LEU A 190 -9.39 3.59 3.51
N LEU A 191 -10.13 3.46 4.62
CA LEU A 191 -10.07 2.27 5.48
C LEU A 191 -10.59 1.01 4.77
N LEU A 192 -11.65 1.12 3.98
CA LEU A 192 -12.18 -0.01 3.19
C LEU A 192 -11.19 -0.42 2.09
N ASP A 193 -10.67 0.56 1.35
CA ASP A 193 -9.71 0.34 0.27
C ASP A 193 -8.43 -0.32 0.81
N ALA A 194 -7.92 0.11 1.97
CA ALA A 194 -6.76 -0.53 2.62
C ALA A 194 -7.01 -2.01 2.95
N GLY A 195 -8.22 -2.34 3.40
CA GLY A 195 -8.64 -3.72 3.66
C GLY A 195 -8.65 -4.58 2.38
N HIS A 196 -9.15 -4.03 1.27
CA HIS A 196 -9.12 -4.72 -0.03
C HIS A 196 -7.69 -5.01 -0.49
N VAL A 197 -6.82 -4.00 -0.38
CA VAL A 197 -5.42 -4.11 -0.79
C VAL A 197 -4.69 -5.18 0.01
N CYS A 198 -4.77 -5.12 1.33
CA CYS A 198 -4.07 -6.07 2.19
C CYS A 198 -4.61 -7.50 2.04
N GLN A 199 -5.92 -7.67 1.85
CA GLN A 199 -6.48 -8.99 1.62
C GLN A 199 -6.00 -9.58 0.29
N ASN A 200 -5.84 -8.76 -0.76
CA ASN A 200 -5.26 -9.25 -2.01
C ASN A 200 -3.80 -9.66 -1.84
N LEU A 201 -3.00 -8.94 -1.03
CA LEU A 201 -1.64 -9.35 -0.67
C LEU A 201 -1.64 -10.73 0.00
N TYR A 202 -2.53 -10.93 0.97
CA TYR A 202 -2.66 -12.21 1.67
C TYR A 202 -2.96 -13.39 0.73
N LEU A 203 -3.85 -13.19 -0.24
CA LEU A 203 -4.24 -14.25 -1.18
C LEU A 203 -3.15 -14.50 -2.23
N ALA A 204 -2.57 -13.44 -2.79
CA ALA A 204 -1.48 -13.55 -3.77
C ALA A 204 -0.24 -14.20 -3.15
N ALA A 205 0.08 -13.90 -1.89
CA ALA A 205 1.22 -14.48 -1.19
C ALA A 205 1.20 -16.01 -1.15
N GLU A 206 0.03 -16.65 -1.14
CA GLU A 206 -0.07 -18.12 -1.15
C GLU A 206 0.53 -18.74 -2.43
N SER A 207 0.34 -18.10 -3.60
CA SER A 207 0.85 -18.57 -4.90
C SER A 207 2.38 -18.58 -4.99
N VAL A 208 3.04 -17.77 -4.15
CA VAL A 208 4.51 -17.63 -4.08
C VAL A 208 5.08 -18.18 -2.77
N ALA A 209 4.33 -19.04 -2.09
CA ALA A 209 4.71 -19.68 -0.83
C ALA A 209 5.19 -18.67 0.25
N CYS A 210 4.52 -17.53 0.32
CA CYS A 210 4.78 -16.47 1.29
C CYS A 210 3.73 -16.42 2.39
N GLY A 211 4.16 -15.99 3.57
CA GLY A 211 3.31 -15.62 4.69
C GLY A 211 3.22 -14.12 4.83
N VAL A 212 2.09 -13.63 5.34
CA VAL A 212 1.83 -12.20 5.56
C VAL A 212 1.41 -11.96 7.00
N CYS A 213 1.84 -10.84 7.58
CA CYS A 213 1.22 -10.28 8.77
C CYS A 213 0.84 -8.83 8.53
N ALA A 214 -0.45 -8.57 8.51
CA ALA A 214 -0.96 -7.21 8.53
C ALA A 214 -0.64 -6.52 9.86
N ILE A 215 -0.34 -5.23 9.79
CA ILE A 215 0.09 -4.38 10.89
C ILE A 215 -0.74 -3.11 10.85
N ALA A 216 -1.58 -2.94 11.86
CA ALA A 216 -2.33 -1.71 12.13
C ALA A 216 -1.85 -0.99 13.41
N ALA A 217 -0.89 -1.60 14.13
CA ALA A 217 -0.27 -1.00 15.30
C ALA A 217 1.08 -0.43 14.89
N TYR A 218 1.17 0.89 14.82
CA TYR A 218 2.39 1.65 14.59
C TYR A 218 2.24 3.04 15.24
N HIS A 219 3.34 3.78 15.34
CA HIS A 219 3.36 5.17 15.76
C HIS A 219 3.29 6.06 14.52
N ASP A 220 2.16 6.71 14.27
CA ASP A 220 1.96 7.61 13.13
C ASP A 220 3.04 8.71 13.06
N ASP A 221 3.38 9.30 14.22
CA ASP A 221 4.37 10.38 14.36
C ASP A 221 5.81 9.93 14.04
N LEU A 222 6.08 8.63 14.05
CA LEU A 222 7.40 8.07 13.69
C LEU A 222 7.38 7.51 12.27
N LEU A 223 6.31 6.80 11.90
CA LEU A 223 6.22 6.11 10.62
C LEU A 223 6.06 7.08 9.45
N ASN A 224 5.19 8.10 9.58
CA ASN A 224 4.96 9.04 8.48
C ASN A 224 6.24 9.80 8.10
N PRO A 225 6.99 10.41 9.03
CA PRO A 225 8.26 11.06 8.69
C PRO A 225 9.32 10.10 8.13
N ALA A 226 9.40 8.87 8.64
CA ALA A 226 10.33 7.86 8.13
C ALA A 226 10.06 7.47 6.67
N LEU A 227 8.80 7.59 6.22
CA LEU A 227 8.39 7.39 4.83
C LEU A 227 8.40 8.69 4.00
N GLY A 228 8.76 9.84 4.59
CA GLY A 228 8.73 11.15 3.94
C GLY A 228 7.33 11.75 3.78
N LEU A 229 6.37 11.34 4.62
CA LEU A 229 4.98 11.77 4.61
C LEU A 229 4.71 12.84 5.69
N ASP A 230 3.73 13.72 5.46
CA ASP A 230 3.41 14.83 6.37
C ASP A 230 2.48 14.45 7.54
N GLY A 231 1.84 13.28 7.50
CA GLY A 231 0.91 12.80 8.51
C GLY A 231 -0.47 13.49 8.50
N GLN A 232 -0.75 14.35 7.51
CA GLN A 232 -1.97 15.14 7.41
C GLN A 232 -2.68 14.93 6.06
N GLU A 233 -2.04 15.33 4.97
CA GLU A 233 -2.54 15.13 3.59
C GLU A 233 -2.03 13.81 3.01
N GLN A 234 -0.89 13.34 3.52
CA GLN A 234 -0.27 12.08 3.17
C GLN A 234 0.07 11.30 4.43
N PHE A 235 -0.52 10.13 4.63
CA PHE A 235 -0.33 9.37 5.85
C PHE A 235 -0.53 7.86 5.65
N THR A 236 0.16 7.06 6.46
CA THR A 236 0.03 5.61 6.46
C THR A 236 -1.32 5.20 7.03
N VAL A 237 -2.03 4.32 6.33
CA VAL A 237 -3.32 3.76 6.80
C VAL A 237 -3.15 2.32 7.26
N TYR A 238 -2.27 1.57 6.60
CA TYR A 238 -2.10 0.16 6.88
C TYR A 238 -0.73 -0.33 6.41
N ALA A 239 -0.20 -1.37 7.07
CA ALA A 239 1.05 -2.00 6.67
C ALA A 239 0.93 -3.52 6.69
N ALA A 240 1.85 -4.22 6.03
CA ALA A 240 1.94 -5.67 6.10
C ALA A 240 3.36 -6.17 5.86
N SER A 241 3.89 -6.97 6.80
CA SER A 241 5.14 -7.68 6.62
C SER A 241 4.90 -8.99 5.85
N LEU A 242 5.84 -9.35 4.97
CA LEU A 242 5.74 -10.54 4.12
C LEU A 242 7.11 -11.22 3.99
N GLY A 243 7.12 -12.55 4.01
CA GLY A 243 8.32 -13.34 3.74
C GLY A 243 8.00 -14.78 3.39
N LYS A 244 9.01 -15.53 2.93
CA LYS A 244 8.86 -16.95 2.59
C LYS A 244 8.45 -17.77 3.82
N ARG A 245 7.51 -18.70 3.62
CA ARG A 245 7.05 -19.66 4.64
C ARG A 245 8.12 -20.69 4.94
#